data_AF-A0A963S5V5-F1
#
_entry.id   AF-A0A963S5V5-F1
#
_cell.length_a   1.000
_cell.length_b   1.000
_cell.length_c   1.000
_cell.angle_alpha   90.00
_cell.angle_beta   90.00
_cell.angle_gamma   90.00
#
_symmetry.space_group_name_H-M   'P 1'
#
loop_
_entity.id
_entity.type
_entity.pdbx_description
1 polymer ?
#
loop_
_entity_poly.entity_id
_entity_poly.type
_entity_poly.pdbx_seq_one_letter_code
_entity_poly.pdbx_strand_id
1 'polypeptide(L)' 'MRLPLPTCLLNRHSPNRAAVRWDGYSYVGECRWCGERIRRKEHKLWHKEWREEA' A
#
# COMPACT_ATOMS: atom_id res chain seq x y z
N MET A 1 16.60 -4.86 17.81
CA MET A 1 15.70 -3.71 17.63
C MET A 1 15.19 -3.71 16.19
N ARG A 2 13.89 -3.95 15.96
CA ARG A 2 13.28 -3.79 14.62
C ARG A 2 13.03 -2.29 14.44
N LEU A 3 13.95 -1.55 13.82
CA LEU A 3 13.64 -0.20 13.36
C LEU A 3 12.72 -0.33 12.14
N PRO A 4 11.43 0.08 12.21
CA PRO A 4 10.64 0.24 11.01
C PRO A 4 11.18 1.49 10.33
N LEU A 5 12.13 1.33 9.41
CA LEU A 5 12.46 2.39 8.46
C LEU A 5 11.12 2.83 7.84
N PRO A 6 10.73 4.11 7.97
CA PRO A 6 9.45 4.59 7.50
C PRO A 6 9.53 4.73 5.97
N THR A 7 9.70 3.61 5.28
CA THR A 7 9.61 3.47 3.83
C THR A 7 8.25 3.95 3.32
N CYS A 8 7.24 4.00 4.20
CA CYS A 8 5.98 4.69 3.99
C CYS A 8 6.14 6.19 3.66
N LEU A 9 7.11 6.90 4.27
CA LEU A 9 7.43 8.30 3.94
C LEU A 9 8.02 8.45 2.53
N LEU A 10 8.65 7.39 2.01
CA LEU A 10 9.16 7.32 0.63
C LEU A 10 8.13 6.73 -0.34
N ASN A 11 6.83 6.73 0.01
CA ASN A 11 5.75 6.11 -0.78
C ASN A 11 5.94 4.61 -1.05
N ARG A 12 6.81 3.93 -0.31
CA ARG A 12 7.11 2.51 -0.47
C ARG A 12 6.40 1.73 0.62
N HIS A 13 5.17 1.32 0.31
CA HIS A 13 4.33 0.60 1.25
C HIS A 13 4.45 -0.92 1.07
N SER A 14 4.20 -1.66 2.15
CA SER A 14 4.11 -3.12 2.11
C SER A 14 2.68 -3.53 2.43
N PRO A 15 1.94 -4.14 1.49
CA PRO A 15 0.56 -4.56 1.73
C PRO A 15 0.51 -5.66 2.78
N ASN A 16 -0.56 -5.66 3.57
CA ASN A 16 -0.97 -6.88 4.22
C ASN A 16 -1.54 -7.84 3.17
N ARG A 17 -0.73 -8.80 2.70
CA ARG A 17 -1.10 -9.75 1.63
C ARG A 17 -2.40 -10.53 1.90
N ALA A 18 -2.77 -10.72 3.17
CA ALA A 18 -4.02 -11.40 3.55
C ALA A 18 -5.26 -10.50 3.37
N ALA A 19 -5.09 -9.17 3.42
CA ALA A 19 -6.16 -8.19 3.26
C ALA A 19 -6.18 -7.55 1.85
N VAL A 20 -5.29 -8.00 0.96
CA VAL A 20 -5.26 -7.53 -0.43
C VAL A 20 -6.47 -8.08 -1.17
N ARG A 21 -7.20 -7.19 -1.84
CA ARG A 21 -8.34 -7.50 -2.69
C ARG A 21 -8.18 -6.88 -4.07
N TRP A 22 -8.83 -7.45 -5.06
CA TRP A 22 -8.90 -6.87 -6.40
C TRP A 22 -10.13 -5.95 -6.49
N ASP A 23 -9.97 -4.71 -6.94
CA ASP A 23 -11.07 -3.73 -7.06
C ASP A 23 -11.69 -3.67 -8.47
N GLY A 24 -11.18 -4.46 -9.42
CA GLY A 24 -11.58 -4.43 -10.83
C GLY A 24 -10.50 -3.89 -11.76
N TYR A 25 -9.57 -3.06 -11.25
CA TYR A 25 -8.49 -2.44 -12.03
C TYR A 25 -7.11 -2.73 -11.46
N SER A 26 -6.99 -2.82 -10.14
CA SER A 26 -5.73 -3.01 -9.43
C SER A 26 -5.94 -3.80 -8.13
N TYR A 27 -4.84 -4.32 -7.59
CA TYR A 27 -4.88 -4.89 -6.24
C TYR A 27 -4.83 -3.75 -5.23
N VAL A 28 -5.84 -3.64 -4.38
CA VAL A 28 -5.92 -2.68 -3.29
C VAL A 28 -5.81 -3.38 -1.95
N GLY A 29 -5.30 -2.69 -0.94
CA GLY A 29 -5.18 -3.23 0.41
C GLY A 29 -4.66 -2.18 1.37
N GLU A 30 -4.30 -2.61 2.57
CA GLU A 30 -3.77 -1.71 3.60
C GLU A 30 -2.29 -1.99 3.84
N CYS A 31 -1.53 -0.94 4.12
CA CYS A 31 -0.13 -1.07 4.50
C CYS A 31 -0.04 -1.73 5.88
N ARG A 32 0.75 -2.81 6.00
CA ARG A 32 0.99 -3.50 7.28
C ARG A 32 1.62 -2.58 8.34
N TRP A 33 2.35 -1.55 7.93
CA TRP A 33 3.13 -0.69 8.84
C TRP A 33 2.38 0.57 9.27
N CYS A 34 1.72 1.25 8.33
CA CYS A 34 1.07 2.54 8.59
C CYS A 34 -0.46 2.48 8.52
N GLY A 35 -1.06 1.33 8.16
CA GLY A 35 -2.51 1.17 8.02
C GLY A 35 -3.12 1.90 6.81
N GLU A 36 -2.35 2.70 6.08
CA GLU A 36 -2.83 3.47 4.95
C GLU A 36 -3.33 2.58 3.80
N ARG A 37 -4.40 3.01 3.14
CA ARG A 37 -4.89 2.37 1.92
C ARG A 37 -3.87 2.54 0.79
N ILE A 38 -3.51 1.42 0.18
CA ILE A 38 -2.50 1.34 -0.86
C ILE A 38 -3.03 0.54 -2.04
N ARG A 39 -2.62 0.93 -3.24
CA ARG A 39 -2.88 0.23 -4.49
C ARG A 39 -1.58 -0.28 -5.10
N ARG A 40 -1.62 -1.47 -5.68
CA ARG A 40 -0.52 -2.06 -6.44
C ARG A 40 -0.46 -1.36 -7.80
N LYS A 41 0.60 -0.61 -8.03
CA LYS A 41 0.87 0.02 -9.33
C LYS A 41 1.52 -0.99 -10.28
N GLU A 42 2.49 -1.76 -9.78
CA GLU A 42 3.26 -2.73 -10.56
C GLU A 42 3.64 -3.96 -9.70
N HIS A 43 4.35 -4.94 -10.28
CA HIS A 43 4.81 -6.10 -9.51
C HIS A 43 5.70 -5.67 -8.33
N LYS A 44 5.23 -5.98 -7.10
CA LYS A 44 5.85 -5.60 -5.81
C LYS A 44 5.88 -4.09 -5.51
N LEU A 45 5.32 -3.23 -6.36
CA LEU A 45 5.25 -1.79 -6.13
C LEU A 45 3.85 -1.38 -5.67
N TRP A 46 3.77 -0.90 -4.43
CA TRP A 46 2.54 -0.46 -3.78
C TRP A 46 2.67 0.99 -3.35
N HIS A 47 1.73 1.81 -3.80
CA HIS A 47 1.67 3.23 -3.53
C HIS A 47 0.42 3.55 -2.74
N LYS A 48 0.44 4.66 -2.00
CA LYS A 48 -0.75 5.20 -1.36
C LYS A 48 -1.86 5.35 -2.41
N GLU A 49 -3.06 4.90 -2.06
CA GLU A 49 -4.25 5.13 -2.87
C GLU A 49 -4.50 6.64 -2.85
N TRP A 50 -3.97 7.36 -3.85
CA TRP A 50 -4.31 8.75 -4.07
C TRP A 50 -5.81 8.78 -4.33
N ARG A 51 -6.55 9.20 -3.32
CA ARG A 51 -7.96 9.52 -3.42
C ARG A 51 -8.03 10.69 -4.39
N GLU A 52 -8.35 10.42 -5.64
CA GLU A 52 -8.85 11.44 -6.56
C GLU A 52 -10.18 11.91 -5.95
N GLU A 53 -10.13 13.00 -5.19
CA GLU A 53 -11.33 13.75 -4.85
C GLU A 53 -11.63 14.70 -6.00
N ALA A 54 -12.73 14.40 -6.69
CA ALA A 54 -13.52 15.22 -7.61
C ALA A 54 -12.88 15.64 -8.94
#